data_AF-A0A7M7QLI2-F1
#
_entry.id   AF-A0A7M7QLI2-F1
#
_cell.length_a   1.000
_cell.length_b   1.000
_cell.length_c   1.000
_cell.angle_alpha   90.00
_cell.angle_beta   90.00
_cell.angle_gamma   90.00
#
_symmetry.space_group_name_H-M   'P 1'
#
loop_
_entity.id
_entity.type
_entity.pdbx_description
1 polymer ?
#
loop_
_entity_poly.entity_id
_entity_poly.type
_entity_poly.pdbx_seq_one_letter_code
_entity_poly.pdbx_strand_id
1 'polypeptide(L)'
;MYVYALLQMSQVKLVSNDGVRFTVDSEIVKKCMKTVKNLFDGLGKFEPEEEIPIPVVNGEILKKVMDWVIHHKGEPPFYQEVRDIREWDKNFLEVDDETLSDIIEAANYLEMGDLLQLCYVHTWRDK
;
A
#
# COMPACT_ATOMS: atom_id res chain seq x y z
N MET A 1 17.05 30.80 -7.11
CA MET A 1 16.83 30.44 -5.69
C MET A 1 15.34 30.57 -5.30
N TYR A 2 14.41 30.10 -6.15
CA TYR A 2 12.95 30.16 -5.88
C TYR A 2 12.18 28.90 -6.31
N VAL A 3 12.84 27.94 -6.99
CA VAL A 3 12.16 26.77 -7.55
C VAL A 3 12.06 25.59 -6.56
N TYR A 4 12.83 25.63 -5.47
CA TYR A 4 12.88 24.54 -4.47
C TYR A 4 11.90 24.71 -3.30
N ALA A 5 11.15 25.81 -3.23
CA ALA A 5 10.34 26.14 -2.06
C ALA A 5 8.89 25.60 -2.06
N LEU A 6 8.42 24.88 -3.09
CA LEU A 6 7.00 24.48 -3.21
C LEU A 6 6.72 23.04 -3.66
N LEU A 7 7.69 22.14 -3.62
CA LEU A 7 7.34 20.71 -3.50
C LEU A 7 7.28 20.41 -2.01
N GLN A 8 6.26 20.91 -1.32
CA GLN A 8 5.85 20.21 -0.11
C GLN A 8 5.44 18.82 -0.57
N MET A 9 6.29 17.83 -0.33
CA MET A 9 5.91 16.44 -0.37
C MET A 9 4.78 16.30 0.64
N SER A 10 3.52 16.36 0.18
CA SER A 10 2.38 16.20 1.05
C SER A 10 2.47 14.78 1.59
N GLN A 11 2.55 14.65 2.91
CA GLN A 11 2.60 13.36 3.57
C GLN A 11 1.21 13.01 4.08
N VAL A 12 0.93 11.72 4.17
CA VAL A 12 -0.28 11.18 4.78
C VAL A 12 0.11 10.27 5.93
N LYS A 13 -0.68 10.30 7.01
CA LYS A 13 -0.53 9.41 8.16
C LYS A 13 -1.56 8.30 8.07
N LEU A 14 -1.11 7.07 7.88
CA LEU A 14 -1.95 5.87 7.98
C LEU A 14 -1.78 5.27 9.37
N VAL A 15 -2.89 4.84 9.99
CA VAL A 15 -2.87 4.31 11.36
C VAL A 15 -3.49 2.93 11.40
N SER A 16 -2.72 1.93 11.81
CA SER A 16 -3.22 0.55 11.98
C SER A 16 -4.17 0.42 13.16
N ASN A 17 -4.85 -0.75 13.25
CA ASN A 17 -5.83 -1.02 14.30
C ASN A 17 -5.27 -1.07 15.73
N ASP A 18 -3.97 -1.34 15.86
CA ASP A 18 -3.19 -1.34 17.11
C ASP A 18 -2.48 0.01 17.37
N GLY A 19 -2.78 1.03 16.56
CA GLY A 19 -2.36 2.41 16.78
C GLY A 19 -0.97 2.76 16.24
N VAL A 20 -0.34 1.90 15.44
CA VAL A 20 0.95 2.18 14.79
C VAL A 20 0.75 3.15 13.62
N ARG A 21 1.61 4.16 13.52
CA ARG A 21 1.50 5.26 12.56
C ARG A 21 2.57 5.16 11.48
N PHE A 22 2.14 5.29 10.23
CA PHE A 22 3.01 5.32 9.05
C PHE A 22 2.85 6.65 8.34
N THR A 23 3.96 7.40 8.24
CA THR A 23 3.99 8.64 7.46
C THR A 23 4.63 8.36 6.11
N VAL A 24 3.90 8.63 5.04
CA VAL A 24 4.31 8.28 3.67
C VAL A 24 3.91 9.39 2.70
N ASP A 25 4.65 9.51 1.60
CA ASP A 25 4.35 10.47 0.54
C ASP A 25 2.96 10.21 -0.06
N SER A 26 2.11 11.23 -0.07
CA SER A 26 0.72 11.11 -0.51
C SER A 26 0.62 10.80 -1.99
N GLU A 27 1.56 11.27 -2.82
CA GLU A 27 1.53 11.01 -4.27
C GLU A 27 1.85 9.55 -4.56
N ILE A 28 2.74 8.93 -3.77
CA ILE A 28 3.00 7.49 -3.84
C ILE A 28 1.75 6.71 -3.42
N VAL A 29 1.15 7.07 -2.28
CA VAL A 29 -0.04 6.38 -1.76
C VAL A 29 -1.23 6.48 -2.70
N LYS A 30 -1.51 7.67 -3.25
CA LYS A 30 -2.64 7.88 -4.17
C LYS A 30 -2.56 7.04 -5.44
N LYS A 31 -1.35 6.67 -5.88
CA LYS A 31 -1.19 5.81 -7.06
C LYS A 31 -1.50 4.34 -6.77
N CYS A 32 -1.25 3.87 -5.54
CA CYS A 32 -1.48 2.48 -5.15
C CYS A 32 -2.83 2.22 -4.48
N MET A 33 -3.31 3.17 -3.66
CA MET A 33 -4.47 3.00 -2.78
C MET A 33 -5.63 3.86 -3.26
N LYS A 34 -6.56 3.24 -3.98
CA LYS A 34 -7.71 3.96 -4.54
C LYS A 34 -8.64 4.51 -3.46
N THR A 35 -8.79 3.81 -2.33
CA THR A 35 -9.58 4.30 -1.19
C THR A 35 -9.02 5.61 -0.63
N VAL A 36 -7.71 5.67 -0.40
CA VAL A 36 -7.03 6.89 0.06
C VAL A 36 -7.12 7.97 -1.00
N LYS A 37 -6.88 7.65 -2.27
CA LYS A 37 -7.01 8.61 -3.37
C LYS A 37 -8.40 9.26 -3.42
N ASN A 38 -9.46 8.47 -3.35
CA ASN A 38 -10.83 8.98 -3.37
C ASN A 38 -11.10 9.94 -2.19
N LEU A 39 -10.53 9.65 -1.02
CA LEU A 39 -10.62 10.51 0.15
C LEU A 39 -9.94 11.87 -0.09
N PHE A 40 -8.76 11.87 -0.70
CA PHE A 40 -8.09 13.11 -1.13
C PHE A 40 -8.90 13.88 -2.17
N ASP A 41 -9.44 13.19 -3.18
CA ASP A 41 -10.22 13.81 -4.26
C ASP A 41 -11.54 14.41 -3.74
N GLY A 42 -12.11 13.85 -2.67
CA GLY A 42 -13.34 14.35 -2.02
C GLY A 42 -13.13 15.49 -1.03
N LEU A 43 -12.02 15.51 -0.28
CA LEU A 43 -11.71 16.54 0.72
C LEU A 43 -10.92 17.73 0.15
N GLY A 44 -10.26 17.55 -1.00
CA GLY A 44 -9.45 18.57 -1.68
C GLY A 44 -8.05 18.74 -1.09
N LYS A 45 -7.91 18.85 0.24
CA LYS A 45 -6.62 18.87 0.94
C LYS A 45 -6.71 18.11 2.26
N PHE A 46 -5.65 17.37 2.56
CA PHE A 46 -5.42 16.81 3.89
C PHE A 46 -4.61 17.80 4.73
N GLU A 47 -5.06 18.02 5.96
CA GLU A 47 -4.25 18.76 6.94
C GLU A 47 -3.12 17.87 7.48
N PRO A 48 -1.95 18.43 7.86
CA PRO A 48 -0.80 17.65 8.34
C PRO A 48 -1.08 16.76 9.57
N GLU A 49 -2.10 17.10 10.36
CA GLU A 49 -2.52 16.34 11.53
C GLU A 49 -3.58 15.26 11.23
N GLU A 50 -4.14 15.21 10.03
CA GLU A 50 -5.17 14.23 9.69
C GLU A 50 -4.59 12.81 9.57
N GLU A 51 -5.22 11.88 10.29
CA GLU A 51 -4.88 10.47 10.34
C GLU A 51 -5.94 9.65 9.62
N ILE A 52 -5.52 8.78 8.70
CA ILE A 52 -6.41 7.83 8.01
C ILE A 52 -6.32 6.48 8.75
N PRO A 53 -7.38 6.05 9.44
CA PRO A 53 -7.40 4.76 10.11
C PRO A 53 -7.55 3.62 9.10
N ILE A 54 -6.74 2.58 9.27
CA ILE A 54 -6.79 1.30 8.55
C ILE A 54 -7.17 0.23 9.58
N PRO A 55 -8.47 0.05 9.87
CA PRO A 55 -8.94 -0.73 11.02
C PRO A 55 -8.84 -2.25 10.79
N VAL A 56 -8.61 -2.68 9.56
CA VAL A 56 -8.62 -4.10 9.16
C VAL A 56 -7.36 -4.84 9.58
N VAL A 57 -6.24 -4.14 9.79
CA VAL A 57 -4.95 -4.79 10.05
C VAL A 57 -4.12 -4.08 11.12
N ASN A 58 -3.22 -4.84 11.74
CA ASN A 58 -2.26 -4.34 12.72
C ASN A 58 -1.06 -3.64 12.06
N GLY A 59 -0.16 -3.10 12.88
CA GLY A 59 1.00 -2.35 12.40
C GLY A 59 2.00 -3.20 11.63
N GLU A 60 2.14 -4.49 11.94
CA GLU A 60 3.05 -5.40 11.25
C GLU A 60 2.63 -5.62 9.80
N ILE A 61 1.34 -5.90 9.58
CA ILE A 61 0.79 -6.09 8.24
C ILE A 61 0.77 -4.77 7.48
N LEU A 62 0.34 -3.67 8.12
CA LEU A 62 0.35 -2.36 7.47
C LEU A 62 1.79 -1.96 7.04
N LYS A 63 2.81 -2.29 7.85
CA LYS A 63 4.21 -2.10 7.47
C LYS A 63 4.57 -2.87 6.20
N LYS A 64 4.20 -4.15 6.08
CA LYS A 64 4.44 -4.93 4.86
C LYS A 64 3.77 -4.30 3.65
N VAL A 65 2.52 -3.86 3.78
CA VAL A 65 1.81 -3.15 2.70
C VAL A 65 2.57 -1.86 2.31
N MET A 66 3.12 -1.12 3.28
CA MET A 66 3.93 0.08 3.00
C MET A 66 5.24 -0.26 2.32
N ASP A 67 5.92 -1.33 2.72
CA ASP A 67 7.16 -1.79 2.08
C ASP A 67 6.91 -2.10 0.59
N TRP A 68 5.78 -2.74 0.27
CA TRP A 68 5.36 -3.00 -1.11
C TRP A 68 5.11 -1.71 -1.90
N VAL A 69 4.38 -0.75 -1.30
CA VAL A 69 4.08 0.55 -1.92
C VAL A 69 5.35 1.35 -2.19
N ILE A 70 6.29 1.37 -1.24
CA ILE A 70 7.58 2.08 -1.36
C ILE A 70 8.47 1.40 -2.39
N HIS A 71 8.55 0.06 -2.39
CA HIS A 71 9.36 -0.69 -3.35
C HIS A 71 8.94 -0.38 -4.78
N HIS A 72 7.63 -0.38 -5.04
CA HIS A 72 7.06 -0.08 -6.34
C HIS A 72 6.91 1.41 -6.63
N LYS A 73 7.16 2.29 -5.65
CA LYS A 73 7.15 3.76 -5.80
C LYS A 73 5.85 4.32 -6.38
N GLY A 74 4.72 3.67 -6.13
CA GLY A 74 3.46 4.06 -6.77
C GLY A 74 3.35 3.66 -8.24
N GLU A 75 4.28 2.88 -8.77
CA GLU A 75 4.29 2.34 -10.13
C GLU A 75 4.18 0.81 -10.05
N PRO A 76 3.00 0.31 -9.64
CA PRO A 76 2.81 -1.10 -9.43
C PRO A 76 2.96 -1.86 -10.75
N PRO A 77 3.63 -3.03 -10.74
CA PRO A 77 3.81 -3.84 -11.92
C PRO A 77 2.54 -4.65 -12.17
N PHE A 78 2.40 -5.10 -13.41
CA PHE A 78 1.26 -5.89 -13.83
C PHE A 78 1.58 -7.38 -13.78
N TYR A 79 0.74 -8.16 -13.07
CA TYR A 79 0.95 -9.60 -12.87
C TYR A 79 -0.15 -10.39 -13.58
N GLN A 80 0.13 -10.97 -14.75
CA GLN A 80 -0.83 -11.88 -15.41
C GLN A 80 -0.54 -13.33 -15.07
N GLU A 81 0.73 -13.69 -15.06
CA GLU A 81 1.19 -15.06 -14.85
C GLU A 81 2.26 -15.14 -13.75
N VAL A 82 2.45 -16.33 -13.17
CA VAL A 82 3.48 -16.58 -12.14
C VAL A 82 4.89 -16.19 -12.60
N ARG A 83 5.19 -16.32 -13.90
CA ARG A 83 6.48 -15.93 -14.48
C ARG A 83 6.75 -14.43 -14.45
N ASP A 84 5.72 -13.61 -14.32
CA ASP A 84 5.83 -12.15 -14.29
C ASP A 84 6.22 -11.64 -12.89
N ILE A 85 6.09 -12.49 -11.86
CA ILE A 85 6.43 -12.15 -10.48
C ILE A 85 7.96 -12.05 -10.34
N ARG A 86 8.43 -10.89 -9.92
CA ARG A 86 9.86 -10.59 -9.70
C ARG A 86 10.34 -11.23 -8.40
N GLU A 87 11.65 -11.38 -8.27
CA GLU A 87 12.26 -11.99 -7.07
C GLU A 87 11.88 -11.25 -5.78
N TRP A 88 11.84 -9.91 -5.82
CA TRP A 88 11.43 -9.13 -4.65
C TRP A 88 9.99 -9.45 -4.22
N ASP A 89 9.06 -9.55 -5.17
CA ASP A 89 7.65 -9.88 -4.91
C ASP A 89 7.48 -11.32 -4.41
N LYS A 90 8.31 -12.25 -4.88
CA LYS A 90 8.35 -13.63 -4.36
C LYS A 90 8.75 -13.64 -2.89
N ASN A 91 9.82 -12.93 -2.55
CA ASN A 91 10.33 -12.84 -1.18
C ASN A 91 9.37 -12.06 -0.27
N PHE A 92 8.69 -11.04 -0.81
CA PHE A 92 7.66 -10.30 -0.09
C PHE A 92 6.49 -11.20 0.34
N LEU A 93 6.07 -12.13 -0.53
CA LEU A 93 5.03 -13.11 -0.25
C LEU A 93 5.54 -14.42 0.36
N GLU A 94 6.83 -14.51 0.72
CA GLU A 94 7.35 -15.66 1.48
C GLU A 94 6.98 -15.51 2.96
N VAL A 95 5.69 -15.70 3.24
CA VAL A 95 5.05 -15.55 4.55
C VAL A 95 4.13 -16.73 4.80
N ASP A 96 3.67 -16.90 6.04
CA ASP A 96 2.64 -17.89 6.38
C ASP A 96 1.25 -17.49 5.87
N ASP A 97 0.32 -18.46 5.85
CA ASP A 97 -1.03 -18.28 5.32
C ASP A 97 -1.85 -17.21 6.06
N GLU A 98 -1.62 -17.04 7.38
CA GLU A 98 -2.31 -16.04 8.19
C GLU A 98 -1.84 -14.64 7.78
N THR A 99 -0.52 -14.42 7.73
CA THR A 99 0.07 -13.18 7.23
C THR A 99 -0.37 -12.86 5.80
N LEU A 100 -0.43 -13.86 4.91
CA LEU A 100 -0.90 -13.67 3.53
C LEU A 100 -2.37 -13.25 3.50
N SER A 101 -3.23 -13.88 4.31
CA SER A 101 -4.65 -13.52 4.42
C SER A 101 -4.82 -12.07 4.87
N ASP A 102 -4.05 -11.63 5.85
CA ASP A 102 -4.11 -10.25 6.35
C ASP A 102 -3.62 -9.23 5.29
N ILE A 103 -2.60 -9.57 4.51
CA ILE A 103 -2.15 -8.75 3.37
C ILE A 103 -3.27 -8.61 2.33
N ILE A 104 -3.97 -9.72 2.03
CA ILE A 104 -5.11 -9.71 1.10
C ILE A 104 -6.26 -8.85 1.65
N GLU A 105 -6.56 -8.94 2.95
CA GLU A 105 -7.59 -8.14 3.59
C GLU A 105 -7.26 -6.63 3.51
N ALA A 106 -6.03 -6.24 3.84
CA ALA A 106 -5.57 -4.87 3.71
C ALA A 106 -5.62 -4.38 2.26
N ALA A 107 -5.13 -5.18 1.31
CA ALA A 107 -5.14 -4.84 -0.10
C ALA A 107 -6.56 -4.67 -0.65
N ASN A 108 -7.50 -5.49 -0.21
CA ASN A 108 -8.92 -5.36 -0.56
C ASN A 108 -9.53 -4.10 0.04
N TYR A 109 -9.30 -3.83 1.33
CA TYR A 109 -9.81 -2.64 2.00
C TYR A 109 -9.30 -1.34 1.37
N LEU A 110 -8.01 -1.30 0.97
CA LEU A 110 -7.36 -0.14 0.34
C LEU A 110 -7.58 -0.07 -1.18
N GLU A 111 -8.31 -1.03 -1.76
CA GLU A 111 -8.55 -1.19 -3.19
C GLU A 111 -7.24 -1.23 -4.02
N MET A 112 -6.23 -1.96 -3.53
CA MET A 112 -4.92 -2.13 -4.16
C MET A 112 -4.93 -3.31 -5.16
N GLY A 113 -5.48 -3.06 -6.36
CA GLY A 113 -5.70 -4.10 -7.38
C GLY A 113 -4.45 -4.90 -7.75
N ASP A 114 -3.29 -4.25 -7.90
CA ASP A 114 -2.04 -4.93 -8.28
C ASP A 114 -1.47 -5.80 -7.15
N LEU A 115 -1.61 -5.38 -5.89
CA LEU A 115 -1.21 -6.20 -4.74
C LEU A 115 -2.14 -7.40 -4.56
N LEU A 116 -3.45 -7.23 -4.75
CA LEU A 116 -4.40 -8.35 -4.78
C LEU A 116 -4.06 -9.34 -5.90
N GLN A 117 -3.77 -8.83 -7.09
CA GLN A 117 -3.39 -9.66 -8.23
C GLN A 117 -2.12 -10.45 -7.95
N LEU A 118 -1.08 -9.82 -7.37
CA LEU A 118 0.13 -10.49 -6.93
C LEU A 118 -0.18 -11.64 -5.94
N CYS A 119 -0.99 -11.38 -4.91
CA CYS A 119 -1.39 -12.38 -3.93
C CYS A 119 -2.14 -13.55 -4.58
N TYR A 120 -3.10 -13.26 -5.47
CA TYR A 120 -3.83 -14.32 -6.17
C TYR A 120 -2.90 -15.17 -7.03
N VAL A 121 -2.09 -14.56 -7.91
CA VAL A 121 -1.16 -15.30 -8.77
C VAL A 121 -0.19 -16.15 -7.93
N HIS A 122 0.25 -15.66 -6.77
CA HIS A 122 1.05 -16.44 -5.83
C HIS A 122 0.30 -17.68 -5.31
N THR A 123 -0.94 -17.53 -4.84
CA THR A 123 -1.75 -18.68 -4.35
C THR A 123 -2.07 -19.73 -5.42
N TRP A 124 -2.06 -19.35 -6.71
CA TRP A 124 -2.20 -20.31 -7.82
C TRP A 124 -0.91 -21.05 -8.17
N ARG A 125 0.26 -20.59 -7.70
CA ARG A 125 1.56 -21.25 -7.95
C ARG A 125 1.63 -22.65 -7.35
N ASP A 126 0.99 -22.83 -6.20
CA ASP A 126 1.12 -24.03 -5.38
C ASP A 126 0.02 -25.08 -5.65
N LYS A 127 -0.77 -24.90 -6.74
CA LYS A 127 -1.75 -25.86 -7.28
C LYS A 127 -1.28 -26.42 -8.61
#